data_AF-A0A3A8GMQ3-F1
#
_entry.id   AF-A0A3A8GMQ3-F1
#
_cell.length_a   1.000
_cell.length_b   1.000
_cell.length_c   1.000
_cell.angle_alpha   90.00
_cell.angle_beta   90.00
_cell.angle_gamma   90.00
#
_symmetry.space_group_name_H-M   'P 1'
#
loop_
_entity.id
_entity.type
_entity.pdbx_description
1 polymer ?
#
loop_
_entity_poly.entity_id
_entity_poly.type
_entity_poly.pdbx_seq_one_letter_code
_entity_poly.pdbx_strand_id
1 'polypeptide(L)'
;MFLVAAGCMHTPQGYQANGVTLTTREEAAASGFKPWKLSVAFGARQDGTQLLLDFMKRAEAAGGRYVSDVHIVLASDQDGEPVECRTEIVPESSVETGRMLQSTPGRTEMRHHMVPVTKTVFESQFQCQSVTEPRTVSETYYESHYDPSSKTTRSVPRTRMVTRFEHRQKCGHVPMMRTVTRFEYQFRSEYIPPRLELVSRQYTRWSLKETLPTCAPHSPRTGDSPSMPHRVEGEVYGCSLDQALDEPNHEGGGSESRSLKLRRQYRQSAMAKGLMPASCQELALQVPPDSEAP
;
A
#
# COMPACT_ATOMS: atom_id res chain seq x y z
N MET A 1 -42.25 -30.22 -38.25
CA MET A 1 -42.53 -29.98 -36.82
C MET A 1 -41.17 -29.76 -36.16
N PHE A 2 -40.71 -28.52 -36.04
CA PHE A 2 -39.44 -28.21 -35.37
C PHE A 2 -39.75 -27.96 -33.89
N LEU A 3 -39.28 -28.85 -33.03
CA LEU A 3 -39.27 -28.66 -31.57
C LEU A 3 -38.25 -27.56 -31.28
N VAL A 4 -38.73 -26.33 -31.08
CA VAL A 4 -37.93 -25.27 -30.48
C VAL A 4 -37.80 -25.62 -29.01
N ALA A 5 -36.65 -26.17 -28.62
CA ALA A 5 -36.31 -26.35 -27.23
C ALA A 5 -36.17 -24.95 -26.61
N ALA A 6 -37.17 -24.54 -25.82
CA ALA A 6 -37.05 -23.38 -24.95
C ALA A 6 -36.04 -23.74 -23.86
N GLY A 7 -34.76 -23.47 -24.13
CA GLY A 7 -33.72 -23.58 -23.11
C GLY A 7 -34.01 -22.55 -22.03
N CYS A 8 -34.27 -23.00 -20.81
CA CYS A 8 -34.35 -22.13 -19.65
C CYS A 8 -33.01 -21.37 -19.56
N MET A 9 -33.01 -20.08 -19.91
CA MET A 9 -31.84 -19.24 -19.68
C MET A 9 -31.66 -19.14 -18.17
N HIS A 10 -30.63 -19.78 -17.66
CA HIS A 10 -30.28 -19.68 -16.25
C HIS A 10 -29.85 -18.25 -15.99
N THR A 11 -30.67 -17.48 -15.26
CA THR A 11 -30.28 -16.14 -14.85
C THR A 11 -29.02 -16.28 -13.99
N PRO A 12 -27.89 -15.70 -14.40
CA PRO A 12 -26.63 -15.86 -13.68
C PRO A 12 -26.80 -15.38 -12.24
N GLN A 13 -26.15 -16.12 -11.36
CA GLN A 13 -26.36 -16.08 -9.93
C GLN A 13 -25.26 -15.18 -9.36
N GLY A 14 -25.61 -13.95 -8.96
CA GLY A 14 -24.58 -13.01 -8.49
C GLY A 14 -25.10 -11.77 -7.75
N TYR A 15 -24.15 -10.97 -7.27
CA TYR A 15 -24.41 -9.73 -6.55
C TYR A 15 -24.74 -8.61 -7.54
N GLN A 16 -25.98 -8.15 -7.58
CA GLN A 16 -26.43 -7.09 -8.49
C GLN A 16 -26.37 -5.71 -7.81
N ALA A 17 -25.66 -4.77 -8.43
CA ALA A 17 -25.62 -3.37 -8.02
C ALA A 17 -25.58 -2.48 -9.28
N ASN A 18 -26.44 -1.45 -9.32
CA ASN A 18 -26.52 -0.50 -10.42
C ASN A 18 -26.57 -1.21 -11.80
N GLY A 19 -27.53 -2.11 -12.00
CA GLY A 19 -27.70 -2.81 -13.29
C GLY A 19 -26.60 -3.80 -13.69
N VAL A 20 -25.53 -3.94 -12.90
CA VAL A 20 -24.39 -4.84 -13.15
C VAL A 20 -24.35 -5.94 -12.10
N THR A 21 -24.08 -7.16 -12.54
CA THR A 21 -24.01 -8.33 -11.66
C THR A 21 -22.55 -8.78 -11.50
N LEU A 22 -22.04 -8.74 -10.27
CA LEU A 22 -20.78 -9.35 -9.88
C LEU A 22 -20.99 -10.86 -9.74
N THR A 23 -20.29 -11.64 -10.57
CA THR A 23 -20.38 -13.11 -10.63
C THR A 23 -18.99 -13.73 -10.88
N THR A 24 -18.91 -15.05 -10.94
CA THR A 24 -17.71 -15.80 -11.31
C THR A 24 -17.34 -15.56 -12.78
N ARG A 25 -16.07 -15.79 -13.11
CA ARG A 25 -15.57 -15.65 -14.49
C ARG A 25 -16.32 -16.60 -15.44
N GLU A 26 -16.59 -17.82 -14.99
CA GLU A 26 -17.23 -18.86 -15.78
C GLU A 26 -18.67 -18.48 -16.14
N GLU A 27 -19.44 -17.96 -15.18
CA GLU A 27 -20.81 -17.47 -15.42
C GLU A 27 -20.83 -16.24 -16.32
N ALA A 28 -19.92 -15.29 -16.07
CA ALA A 28 -19.81 -14.10 -16.92
C ALA A 28 -19.42 -14.47 -18.35
N ALA A 29 -18.52 -15.42 -18.56
CA ALA A 29 -18.13 -15.90 -19.89
C ALA A 29 -19.24 -16.68 -20.60
N ALA A 30 -20.07 -17.44 -19.86
CA ALA A 30 -21.21 -18.18 -20.42
C ALA A 30 -22.26 -17.27 -21.07
N SER A 31 -22.27 -15.97 -20.72
CA SER A 31 -23.14 -14.97 -21.36
C SER A 31 -22.76 -14.62 -22.80
N GLY A 32 -21.59 -15.05 -23.28
CA GLY A 32 -21.11 -14.79 -24.64
C GLY A 32 -20.49 -13.40 -24.84
N PHE A 33 -20.47 -12.54 -23.82
CA PHE A 33 -19.79 -11.25 -23.88
C PHE A 33 -18.27 -11.40 -23.81
N LYS A 34 -17.54 -10.60 -24.60
CA LYS A 34 -16.07 -10.56 -24.55
C LYS A 34 -15.60 -9.70 -23.38
N PRO A 35 -14.70 -10.21 -22.51
CA PRO A 35 -14.22 -9.46 -21.36
C PRO A 35 -13.33 -8.28 -21.75
N TRP A 36 -13.37 -7.21 -20.95
CA TRP A 36 -12.35 -6.15 -20.94
C TRP A 36 -11.97 -5.79 -19.51
N LYS A 37 -10.75 -5.28 -19.33
CA LYS A 37 -10.27 -4.86 -18.01
C LYS A 37 -10.75 -3.46 -17.67
N LEU A 38 -11.31 -3.30 -16.49
CA LEU A 38 -11.60 -2.01 -15.89
C LEU A 38 -10.71 -1.81 -14.67
N SER A 39 -10.16 -0.60 -14.53
CA SER A 39 -9.39 -0.23 -13.35
C SER A 39 -9.79 1.16 -12.86
N VAL A 40 -9.92 1.31 -11.56
CA VAL A 40 -10.33 2.55 -10.89
C VAL A 40 -9.35 2.83 -9.76
N ALA A 41 -8.52 3.85 -9.95
CA ALA A 41 -7.60 4.32 -8.91
C ALA A 41 -8.36 4.97 -7.75
N PHE A 42 -7.82 4.83 -6.55
CA PHE A 42 -8.34 5.46 -5.34
C PHE A 42 -7.24 6.00 -4.43
N GLY A 43 -7.62 7.00 -3.63
CA GLY A 43 -6.71 7.65 -2.68
C GLY A 43 -6.78 7.03 -1.28
N ALA A 44 -5.90 7.51 -0.41
CA ALA A 44 -5.93 7.13 1.00
C ALA A 44 -7.29 7.48 1.65
N ARG A 45 -7.73 6.62 2.59
CA ARG A 45 -8.92 6.82 3.46
C ARG A 45 -10.29 6.68 2.77
N GLN A 46 -10.36 6.10 1.58
CA GLN A 46 -11.65 5.74 0.99
C GLN A 46 -12.25 4.51 1.67
N ASP A 47 -13.57 4.46 1.74
CA ASP A 47 -14.33 3.34 2.29
C ASP A 47 -14.35 2.20 1.25
N GLY A 48 -13.87 1.01 1.61
CA GLY A 48 -13.83 -0.15 0.71
C GLY A 48 -15.20 -0.51 0.11
N THR A 49 -16.29 -0.29 0.85
CA THR A 49 -17.64 -0.50 0.33
C THR A 49 -17.98 0.50 -0.78
N GLN A 50 -17.70 1.78 -0.56
CA GLN A 50 -17.96 2.80 -1.59
C GLN A 50 -17.08 2.61 -2.81
N LEU A 51 -15.83 2.19 -2.62
CA LEU A 51 -14.93 1.84 -3.72
C LEU A 51 -15.51 0.78 -4.65
N LEU A 52 -16.05 -0.30 -4.09
CA LEU A 52 -16.65 -1.37 -4.88
C LEU A 52 -17.91 -0.89 -5.60
N LEU A 53 -18.77 -0.11 -4.92
CA LEU A 53 -19.98 0.45 -5.54
C LEU A 53 -19.65 1.43 -6.68
N ASP A 54 -18.65 2.29 -6.50
CA ASP A 54 -18.17 3.21 -7.53
C ASP A 54 -17.55 2.47 -8.72
N PHE A 55 -16.83 1.37 -8.46
CA PHE A 55 -16.32 0.48 -9.50
C PHE A 55 -17.47 -0.13 -10.32
N MET A 56 -18.47 -0.72 -9.67
CA MET A 56 -19.64 -1.31 -10.33
C MET A 56 -20.43 -0.27 -11.14
N LYS A 57 -20.64 0.93 -10.57
CA LYS A 57 -21.28 2.05 -11.26
C LYS A 57 -20.50 2.49 -12.50
N ARG A 58 -19.16 2.50 -12.42
CA ARG A 58 -18.32 2.82 -13.58
C ARG A 58 -18.35 1.70 -14.63
N ALA A 59 -18.44 0.44 -14.21
CA ALA A 59 -18.64 -0.69 -15.11
C ALA A 59 -19.98 -0.58 -15.87
N GLU A 60 -21.06 -0.24 -15.17
CA GLU A 60 -22.38 0.02 -15.78
C GLU A 60 -22.31 1.13 -16.82
N ALA A 61 -21.73 2.27 -16.45
CA ALA A 61 -21.56 3.42 -17.34
C ALA A 61 -20.68 3.10 -18.56
N ALA A 62 -19.83 2.07 -18.48
CA ALA A 62 -19.02 1.57 -19.57
C ALA A 62 -19.74 0.52 -20.45
N GLY A 63 -21.01 0.20 -20.18
CA GLY A 63 -21.79 -0.82 -20.89
C GLY A 63 -21.62 -2.24 -20.33
N GLY A 64 -21.05 -2.37 -19.13
CA GLY A 64 -20.97 -3.63 -18.41
C GLY A 64 -22.33 -4.17 -18.00
N ARG A 65 -22.45 -5.49 -18.02
CA ARG A 65 -23.60 -6.28 -17.52
C ARG A 65 -23.15 -7.23 -16.42
N TYR A 66 -21.97 -7.83 -16.58
CA TYR A 66 -21.32 -8.65 -15.56
C TYR A 66 -19.94 -8.14 -15.23
N VAL A 67 -19.52 -8.41 -14.01
CA VAL A 67 -18.17 -8.17 -13.52
C VAL A 67 -17.67 -9.47 -12.88
N SER A 68 -16.42 -9.84 -13.12
CA SER A 68 -15.73 -10.94 -12.44
C SER A 68 -14.31 -10.54 -12.04
N ASP A 69 -13.64 -11.41 -11.27
CA ASP A 69 -12.23 -11.29 -10.88
C ASP A 69 -11.89 -9.92 -10.30
N VAL A 70 -12.73 -9.44 -9.38
CA VAL A 70 -12.52 -8.13 -8.77
C VAL A 70 -11.40 -8.23 -7.74
N HIS A 71 -10.38 -7.40 -7.91
CA HIS A 71 -9.27 -7.28 -7.00
C HIS A 71 -9.14 -5.86 -6.46
N ILE A 72 -8.90 -5.75 -5.16
CA ILE A 72 -8.37 -4.54 -4.54
C ILE A 72 -6.85 -4.65 -4.56
N VAL A 73 -6.19 -3.71 -5.24
CA VAL A 73 -4.73 -3.64 -5.32
C VAL A 73 -4.23 -2.48 -4.48
N LEU A 74 -3.38 -2.80 -3.51
CA LEU A 74 -2.69 -1.84 -2.67
C LEU A 74 -1.21 -1.81 -3.03
N ALA A 75 -0.77 -0.68 -3.58
CA ALA A 75 0.65 -0.40 -3.77
C ALA A 75 1.22 0.30 -2.52
N SER A 76 2.35 -0.18 -2.01
CA SER A 76 3.07 0.45 -0.91
C SER A 76 4.57 0.34 -1.12
N ASP A 77 5.33 1.26 -0.56
CA ASP A 77 6.79 1.16 -0.47
C ASP A 77 7.15 0.47 0.86
N GLN A 78 7.80 -0.70 0.78
CA GLN A 78 8.31 -1.40 1.96
C GLN A 78 9.83 -1.49 1.84
N ASP A 79 10.52 -0.80 2.77
CA ASP A 79 11.99 -0.76 2.83
C ASP A 79 12.66 -0.25 1.54
N GLY A 80 12.00 0.62 0.77
CA GLY A 80 12.50 1.18 -0.49
C GLY A 80 12.12 0.36 -1.73
N GLU A 81 11.46 -0.80 -1.53
CA GLU A 81 11.01 -1.67 -2.61
C GLU A 81 9.49 -1.53 -2.81
N PRO A 82 9.01 -1.28 -4.05
CA PRO A 82 7.59 -1.21 -4.32
C PRO A 82 6.96 -2.61 -4.23
N VAL A 83 6.00 -2.75 -3.32
CA VAL A 83 5.22 -3.98 -3.09
C VAL A 83 3.77 -3.75 -3.50
N GLU A 84 3.21 -4.68 -4.27
CA GLU A 84 1.78 -4.72 -4.59
C GLU A 84 1.11 -5.89 -3.87
N CYS A 85 0.11 -5.58 -3.05
CA CYS A 85 -0.75 -6.57 -2.41
C CYS A 85 -2.11 -6.61 -3.13
N ARG A 86 -2.53 -7.81 -3.52
CA ARG A 86 -3.80 -8.07 -4.21
C ARG A 86 -4.74 -8.86 -3.31
N THR A 87 -5.93 -8.33 -3.08
CA THR A 87 -7.03 -8.99 -2.37
C THR A 87 -8.14 -9.27 -3.37
N GLU A 88 -8.59 -10.51 -3.49
CA GLU A 88 -9.70 -10.89 -4.38
C GLU A 88 -11.04 -10.79 -3.66
N ILE A 89 -12.06 -10.28 -4.35
CA ILE A 89 -13.44 -10.23 -3.89
C ILE A 89 -14.23 -11.26 -4.69
N VAL A 90 -14.63 -12.33 -4.03
CA VAL A 90 -15.42 -13.42 -4.65
C VAL A 90 -16.83 -13.46 -4.08
N PRO A 91 -17.84 -13.82 -4.89
CA PRO A 91 -19.14 -14.23 -4.38
C PRO A 91 -18.97 -15.44 -3.45
N GLU A 92 -19.65 -15.44 -2.30
CA GLU A 92 -19.67 -16.59 -1.39
C GLU A 92 -20.58 -17.68 -1.96
N SER A 93 -20.16 -18.32 -3.06
CA SER A 93 -20.85 -19.46 -3.63
C SER A 93 -20.57 -20.69 -2.76
N SER A 94 -21.43 -20.97 -1.79
CA SER A 94 -21.57 -22.27 -1.10
C SER A 94 -20.29 -22.92 -0.53
N VAL A 95 -19.22 -22.18 -0.29
CA VAL A 95 -18.01 -22.75 0.32
C VAL A 95 -18.34 -23.10 1.77
N GLU A 96 -18.25 -24.39 2.08
CA GLU A 96 -18.52 -24.99 3.38
C GLU A 96 -18.04 -24.11 4.52
N THR A 97 -18.94 -23.97 5.50
CA THR A 97 -18.90 -23.29 6.79
C THR A 97 -17.60 -23.50 7.58
N GLY A 98 -16.47 -23.03 7.05
CA GLY A 98 -15.17 -23.03 7.69
C GLY A 98 -14.98 -21.72 8.45
N ARG A 99 -15.50 -21.67 9.69
CA ARG A 99 -15.27 -20.66 10.73
C ARG A 99 -14.88 -19.27 10.21
N MET A 100 -15.88 -18.44 9.92
CA MET A 100 -15.71 -16.99 9.73
C MET A 100 -15.07 -16.37 10.98
N LEU A 101 -13.84 -15.89 10.86
CA LEU A 101 -13.31 -14.86 11.75
C LEU A 101 -14.01 -13.55 11.40
N GLN A 102 -14.78 -13.00 12.35
CA GLN A 102 -15.39 -11.67 12.26
C GLN A 102 -14.32 -10.63 11.84
N SER A 103 -14.44 -10.11 10.63
CA SER A 103 -13.56 -9.04 10.12
C SER A 103 -14.39 -7.78 9.88
N THR A 104 -13.90 -6.68 10.46
CA THR A 104 -14.51 -5.35 10.52
C THR A 104 -13.96 -4.47 9.36
N PRO A 105 -14.64 -3.38 8.95
CA PRO A 105 -14.60 -2.75 7.63
C PRO A 105 -13.32 -2.06 7.27
N GLY A 106 -13.09 -2.07 5.98
CA GLY A 106 -11.82 -1.80 5.41
C GLY A 106 -11.63 -0.40 4.99
N ARG A 107 -10.64 0.13 5.68
CA ARG A 107 -10.18 1.47 5.64
C ARG A 107 -8.70 1.35 5.91
N THR A 108 -7.86 1.87 5.05
CA THR A 108 -6.48 2.13 5.45
C THR A 108 -6.50 3.22 6.50
N GLU A 109 -6.30 2.86 7.77
CA GLU A 109 -6.11 3.81 8.86
C GLU A 109 -4.61 3.98 9.07
N MET A 110 -4.16 5.23 9.11
CA MET A 110 -2.81 5.50 9.61
C MET A 110 -2.87 5.40 11.12
N ARG A 111 -2.33 4.31 11.65
CA ARG A 111 -2.19 4.13 13.10
C ARG A 111 -0.78 4.50 13.54
N HIS A 112 -0.73 5.19 14.67
CA HIS A 112 0.52 5.45 15.37
C HIS A 112 0.98 4.16 16.02
N HIS A 113 2.03 3.56 15.46
CA HIS A 113 2.67 2.41 16.08
C HIS A 113 3.92 2.91 16.81
N MET A 114 3.99 2.69 18.12
CA MET A 114 5.18 2.98 18.91
C MET A 114 6.19 1.85 18.71
N VAL A 115 7.28 2.13 17.98
CA VAL A 115 8.35 1.16 17.74
C VAL A 115 9.53 1.51 18.64
N PRO A 116 10.13 0.55 19.36
CA PRO A 116 11.36 0.81 20.09
C PRO A 116 12.50 1.07 19.10
N VAL A 117 13.06 2.28 19.16
CA VAL A 117 14.23 2.67 18.36
C VAL A 117 15.42 2.85 19.29
N THR A 118 16.47 2.07 19.03
CA THR A 118 17.71 2.10 19.79
C THR A 118 18.66 3.10 19.15
N LYS A 119 19.02 4.18 19.86
CA LYS A 119 19.96 5.22 19.39
C LYS A 119 21.14 5.34 20.34
N THR A 120 22.33 5.53 19.77
CA THR A 120 23.52 5.92 20.53
C THR A 120 23.47 7.42 20.78
N VAL A 121 23.49 7.81 22.05
CA VAL A 121 23.52 9.22 22.47
C VAL A 121 24.82 9.53 23.20
N PHE A 122 25.32 10.74 23.01
CA PHE A 122 26.47 11.27 23.74
C PHE A 122 25.96 12.12 24.89
N GLU A 123 26.22 11.68 26.11
CA GLU A 123 25.87 12.42 27.32
C GLU A 123 27.14 12.88 28.02
N SER A 124 27.16 14.13 28.43
CA SER A 124 28.25 14.68 29.23
C SER A 124 28.10 14.19 30.67
N GLN A 125 29.05 13.41 31.17
CA GLN A 125 29.07 12.94 32.55
C GLN A 125 30.23 13.56 33.31
N PHE A 126 29.94 14.03 34.52
CA PHE A 126 30.97 14.54 35.41
C PHE A 126 31.74 13.35 35.99
N GLN A 127 33.01 13.20 35.62
CA GLN A 127 33.89 12.13 36.09
C GLN A 127 35.18 12.72 36.64
N CYS A 128 35.68 12.12 37.73
CA CYS A 128 36.99 12.43 38.29
C CYS A 128 37.99 11.36 37.86
N GLN A 129 39.09 11.78 37.23
CA GLN A 129 40.18 10.90 36.83
C GLN A 129 41.42 11.21 37.66
N SER A 130 42.15 10.17 38.06
CA SER A 130 43.47 10.33 38.66
C SER A 130 44.46 10.62 37.53
N VAL A 131 44.96 11.85 37.49
CA VAL A 131 45.94 12.31 36.49
C VAL A 131 47.26 12.54 37.21
N THR A 132 48.35 12.06 36.60
CA THR A 132 49.70 12.31 37.09
C THR A 132 50.23 13.61 36.48
N GLU A 133 50.52 14.61 37.30
CA GLU A 133 51.03 15.90 36.84
C GLU A 133 52.46 16.14 37.31
N PRO A 134 53.36 16.63 36.43
CA PRO A 134 54.68 17.05 36.84
C PRO A 134 54.59 18.35 37.64
N ARG A 135 55.07 18.33 38.88
CA ARG A 135 55.22 19.50 39.73
C ARG A 135 56.69 19.73 40.01
N THR A 136 57.18 20.91 39.65
CA THR A 136 58.55 21.31 39.96
C THR A 136 58.58 21.92 41.35
N VAL A 137 59.37 21.33 42.25
CA VAL A 137 59.52 21.79 43.63
C VAL A 137 61.00 22.10 43.90
N SER A 138 61.27 23.20 44.60
CA SER A 138 62.61 23.51 45.09
C SER A 138 62.93 22.63 46.30
N GLU A 139 63.94 21.78 46.18
CA GLU A 139 64.42 20.92 47.28
C GLU A 139 65.77 21.43 47.77
N THR A 140 65.88 21.69 49.07
CA THR A 140 67.13 22.04 49.73
C THR A 140 67.77 20.78 50.28
N TYR A 141 68.99 20.47 49.85
CA TYR A 141 69.80 19.39 50.41
C TYR A 141 71.07 19.95 51.03
N TYR A 142 71.67 19.23 51.96
CA TYR A 142 72.90 19.66 52.64
C TYR A 142 74.08 18.87 52.10
N GLU A 143 75.11 19.57 51.65
CA GLU A 143 76.36 18.97 51.19
C GLU A 143 77.44 19.21 52.25
N SER A 144 78.16 18.17 52.64
CA SER A 144 79.27 18.30 53.60
C SER A 144 80.51 18.81 52.88
N HIS A 145 80.93 20.03 53.22
CA HIS A 145 82.17 20.60 52.71
C HIS A 145 83.24 20.52 53.81
N TYR A 146 84.28 19.74 53.56
CA TYR A 146 85.45 19.69 54.44
C TYR A 146 86.33 20.92 54.20
N ASP A 147 86.65 21.66 55.25
CA ASP A 147 87.61 22.76 55.19
C ASP A 147 88.98 22.26 55.69
N PRO A 148 89.98 22.13 54.80
CA PRO A 148 91.28 21.59 55.17
C PRO A 148 92.09 22.53 56.08
N SER A 149 91.77 23.83 56.10
CA SER A 149 92.48 24.82 56.90
C SER A 149 92.09 24.74 58.38
N SER A 150 90.79 24.59 58.66
CA SER A 150 90.25 24.44 60.02
C SER A 150 90.11 22.98 60.46
N LYS A 151 90.30 22.02 59.55
CA LYS A 151 90.02 20.59 59.74
C LYS A 151 88.59 20.30 60.21
N THR A 152 87.64 21.16 59.88
CA THR A 152 86.23 21.00 60.26
C THR A 152 85.36 20.72 59.03
N THR A 153 84.32 19.91 59.23
CA THR A 153 83.29 19.67 58.21
C THR A 153 82.13 20.59 58.49
N ARG A 154 81.73 21.42 57.51
CA ARG A 154 80.52 22.24 57.60
C ARG A 154 79.47 21.75 56.60
N SER A 155 78.20 21.75 57.00
CA SER A 155 77.08 21.50 56.10
C SER A 155 76.68 22.79 55.39
N VAL A 156 76.67 22.76 54.05
CA VAL A 156 76.26 23.91 53.23
C VAL A 156 74.93 23.57 52.55
N PRO A 157 73.87 24.38 52.72
CA PRO A 157 72.61 24.15 52.02
C PRO A 157 72.77 24.47 50.53
N ARG A 158 72.36 23.55 49.67
CA ARG A 158 72.23 23.72 48.22
C ARG A 158 70.77 23.53 47.83
N THR A 159 70.27 24.39 46.96
CA THR A 159 68.91 24.28 46.41
C THR A 159 68.98 23.72 44.99
N ARG A 160 68.11 22.76 44.68
CA ARG A 160 67.92 22.26 43.32
C ARG A 160 66.44 22.17 43.00
N MET A 161 66.09 22.36 41.73
CA MET A 161 64.73 22.15 41.25
C MET A 161 64.54 20.67 40.90
N VAL A 162 63.55 20.01 41.48
CA VAL A 162 63.21 18.61 41.20
C VAL A 162 61.79 18.53 40.69
N THR A 163 61.60 17.87 39.55
CA THR A 163 60.25 17.57 39.03
C THR A 163 59.76 16.28 39.67
N ARG A 164 58.71 16.37 40.48
CA ARG A 164 58.03 15.22 41.07
C ARG A 164 56.68 15.03 40.39
N PHE A 165 56.33 13.79 40.11
CA PHE A 165 55.02 13.45 39.57
C PHE A 165 54.04 13.26 40.73
N GLU A 166 53.05 14.16 40.84
CA GLU A 166 51.99 14.07 41.85
C GLU A 166 50.72 13.52 41.21
N HIS A 167 50.08 12.55 41.85
CA HIS A 167 48.74 12.13 41.47
C HIS A 167 47.72 13.16 41.98
N ARG A 168 46.94 13.74 41.08
CA ARG A 168 45.85 14.64 41.41
C ARG A 168 44.55 14.13 40.81
N GLN A 169 43.46 14.30 41.54
CA GLN A 169 42.14 14.07 40.98
C GLN A 169 41.74 15.30 40.18
N LYS A 170 41.55 15.13 38.87
CA LYS A 170 40.94 16.13 38.01
C LYS A 170 39.53 15.69 37.67
N CYS A 171 38.57 16.54 38.00
CA CYS A 171 37.17 16.30 37.69
C CYS A 171 36.73 17.18 36.53
N GLY A 172 35.98 16.61 35.60
CA GLY A 172 35.49 17.31 34.44
C GLY A 172 34.35 16.57 33.75
N HIS A 173 33.69 17.29 32.86
CA HIS A 173 32.68 16.72 31.98
C HIS A 173 33.34 15.94 30.86
N VAL A 174 33.10 14.62 30.83
CA VAL A 174 33.62 13.71 29.80
C VAL A 174 32.43 13.21 28.97
N PRO A 175 32.49 13.25 27.63
CA PRO A 175 31.44 12.67 26.80
C PRO A 175 31.44 11.15 26.96
N MET A 176 30.30 10.61 27.38
CA MET A 176 30.08 9.17 27.48
C MET A 176 29.02 8.76 26.45
N MET A 177 29.34 7.73 25.66
CA MET A 177 28.36 7.10 24.79
C MET A 177 27.47 6.17 25.60
N ARG A 178 26.15 6.30 25.44
CA ARG A 178 25.18 5.34 25.97
C ARG A 178 24.16 4.99 24.90
N THR A 179 23.76 3.72 24.91
CA THR A 179 22.69 3.22 24.05
C THR A 179 21.37 3.44 24.77
N VAL A 180 20.49 4.25 24.19
CA VAL A 180 19.18 4.55 24.77
C VAL A 180 18.11 4.06 23.80
N THR A 181 17.20 3.22 24.30
CA THR A 181 16.01 2.79 23.57
C THR A 181 14.89 3.79 23.86
N ARG A 182 14.40 4.47 22.83
CA ARG A 182 13.23 5.36 22.91
C ARG A 182 12.13 4.83 22.02
N PHE A 183 10.88 4.98 22.45
CA PHE A 183 9.75 4.67 21.59
C PHE A 183 9.51 5.85 20.65
N GLU A 184 9.61 5.60 19.34
CA GLU A 184 9.30 6.60 18.32
C GLU A 184 7.98 6.25 17.64
N TYR A 185 7.20 7.27 17.34
CA TYR A 185 5.96 7.11 16.60
C TYR A 185 6.30 6.88 15.13
N GLN A 186 5.98 5.69 14.62
CA GLN A 186 5.98 5.41 13.20
C GLN A 186 4.54 5.34 12.72
N PHE A 187 4.28 5.95 11.55
CA PHE A 187 3.01 5.79 10.87
C PHE A 187 3.06 4.49 10.07
N ARG A 188 2.21 3.53 10.42
CA ARG A 188 1.97 2.37 9.57
C ARG A 188 0.59 2.50 8.94
N SER A 189 0.53 2.31 7.63
CA SER A 189 -0.73 2.12 6.92
C SER A 189 -1.18 0.68 7.19
N GLU A 190 -2.09 0.51 8.12
CA GLU A 190 -2.73 -0.79 8.34
C GLU A 190 -3.93 -0.90 7.41
N TYR A 191 -3.97 -1.95 6.59
CA TYR A 191 -5.18 -2.31 5.84
C TYR A 191 -6.20 -2.85 6.81
N ILE A 192 -7.30 -2.12 6.98
CA ILE A 192 -8.50 -2.71 7.56
C ILE A 192 -9.29 -3.31 6.36
N PRO A 193 -10.03 -4.45 6.46
CA PRO A 193 -10.80 -5.10 5.35
C PRO A 193 -12.31 -4.75 5.25
N PRO A 194 -12.97 -4.40 4.11
CA PRO A 194 -14.35 -3.85 3.95
C PRO A 194 -15.47 -4.54 4.77
N ARG A 195 -16.49 -3.78 5.22
CA ARG A 195 -17.70 -4.35 5.88
C ARG A 195 -18.59 -4.85 4.77
N LEU A 196 -18.26 -6.01 4.23
CA LEU A 196 -19.07 -6.66 3.21
C LEU A 196 -20.47 -7.02 3.76
N GLU A 197 -20.65 -7.07 5.09
CA GLU A 197 -21.97 -7.31 5.69
C GLU A 197 -22.95 -6.13 5.52
N LEU A 198 -22.45 -4.90 5.36
CA LEU A 198 -23.32 -3.75 5.08
C LEU A 198 -23.81 -3.78 3.63
N VAL A 199 -22.99 -4.32 2.73
CA VAL A 199 -23.32 -4.50 1.32
C VAL A 199 -24.39 -5.58 1.17
N SER A 200 -24.27 -6.70 1.88
CA SER A 200 -25.25 -7.80 1.81
C SER A 200 -26.62 -7.45 2.41
N ARG A 201 -26.69 -6.55 3.41
CA ARG A 201 -27.97 -6.09 3.99
C ARG A 201 -28.83 -5.30 3.00
N GLN A 202 -28.22 -4.61 2.04
CA GLN A 202 -28.93 -3.78 1.07
C GLN A 202 -29.28 -4.56 -0.21
N TYR A 203 -28.63 -5.69 -0.48
CA TYR A 203 -28.80 -6.48 -1.71
C TYR A 203 -28.87 -7.97 -1.37
N THR A 204 -30.10 -8.50 -1.36
CA THR A 204 -30.54 -9.60 -0.48
C THR A 204 -30.30 -11.03 -0.98
N ARG A 205 -29.26 -11.32 -1.77
CA ARG A 205 -29.04 -12.71 -2.24
C ARG A 205 -27.61 -13.24 -2.15
N TRP A 206 -26.60 -12.40 -1.91
CA TRP A 206 -25.20 -12.82 -1.96
C TRP A 206 -24.38 -12.15 -0.87
N SER A 207 -23.60 -12.94 -0.13
CA SER A 207 -22.49 -12.44 0.67
C SER A 207 -21.23 -12.44 -0.20
N LEU A 208 -20.45 -11.37 -0.09
CA LEU A 208 -19.13 -11.28 -0.72
C LEU A 208 -18.09 -11.67 0.32
N LYS A 209 -17.02 -12.33 -0.12
CA LYS A 209 -15.89 -12.69 0.73
C LYS A 209 -14.59 -12.16 0.14
N GLU A 210 -13.75 -11.60 1.00
CA GLU A 210 -12.37 -11.29 0.66
C GLU A 210 -11.46 -12.49 0.87
N THR A 211 -10.55 -12.73 -0.07
CA THR A 211 -9.45 -13.68 0.13
C THR A 211 -8.32 -13.04 0.92
N LEU A 212 -7.35 -13.86 1.37
CA LEU A 212 -6.15 -13.32 2.01
C LEU A 212 -5.32 -12.54 0.97
N PRO A 213 -4.78 -11.36 1.34
CA PRO A 213 -3.99 -10.57 0.41
C PRO A 213 -2.72 -11.32 -0.01
N THR A 214 -2.47 -11.39 -1.31
CA THR A 214 -1.22 -11.91 -1.87
C THR A 214 -0.32 -10.75 -2.26
N CYS A 215 0.80 -10.59 -1.56
CA CYS A 215 1.76 -9.53 -1.82
C CYS A 215 2.93 -10.04 -2.67
N ALA A 216 3.29 -9.31 -3.70
CA ALA A 216 4.46 -9.58 -4.53
C ALA A 216 5.27 -8.30 -4.76
N PRO A 217 6.60 -8.39 -4.94
CA PRO A 217 7.39 -7.29 -5.45
C PRO A 217 6.77 -6.83 -6.77
N HIS A 218 6.63 -5.51 -6.93
CA HIS A 218 6.10 -4.96 -8.17
C HIS A 218 7.05 -5.33 -9.31
N SER A 219 6.57 -6.07 -10.31
CA SER A 219 7.33 -6.31 -11.53
C SER A 219 7.17 -5.07 -12.40
N PRO A 220 8.23 -4.26 -12.64
CA PRO A 220 8.15 -3.10 -13.51
C PRO A 220 7.98 -3.61 -14.95
N ARG A 221 6.73 -3.84 -15.35
CA ARG A 221 6.43 -4.27 -16.71
C ARG A 221 6.52 -3.05 -17.61
N THR A 222 7.71 -2.88 -18.18
CA THR A 222 7.98 -2.06 -19.36
C THR A 222 7.58 -0.58 -19.23
N GLY A 223 8.38 0.18 -18.49
CA GLY A 223 8.67 1.58 -18.85
C GLY A 223 7.71 2.69 -18.41
N ASP A 224 6.51 2.39 -17.91
CA ASP A 224 5.55 3.45 -17.54
C ASP A 224 5.25 3.54 -16.04
N SER A 225 5.64 4.70 -15.52
CA SER A 225 5.10 5.44 -14.36
C SER A 225 5.67 5.22 -12.94
N PRO A 226 6.04 6.33 -12.26
CA PRO A 226 6.40 6.37 -10.85
C PRO A 226 5.14 6.36 -9.98
N SER A 227 5.13 5.54 -8.93
CA SER A 227 4.01 5.32 -7.99
C SER A 227 2.70 4.86 -8.66
N MET A 228 2.48 3.56 -8.71
CA MET A 228 1.15 3.02 -9.00
C MET A 228 0.21 3.37 -7.83
N PRO A 229 -0.91 4.08 -8.06
CA PRO A 229 -1.88 4.35 -7.00
C PRO A 229 -2.59 3.05 -6.60
N HIS A 230 -3.12 3.03 -5.38
CA HIS A 230 -4.10 2.01 -5.01
C HIS A 230 -5.25 2.00 -6.02
N ARG A 231 -5.79 0.82 -6.35
CA ARG A 231 -6.82 0.68 -7.38
C ARG A 231 -7.71 -0.52 -7.15
N VAL A 232 -8.94 -0.46 -7.63
CA VAL A 232 -9.81 -1.62 -7.83
C VAL A 232 -9.70 -2.01 -9.30
N GLU A 233 -9.45 -3.28 -9.59
CA GLU A 233 -9.39 -3.83 -10.94
C GLU A 233 -10.32 -5.04 -11.06
N GLY A 234 -10.83 -5.28 -12.26
CA GLY A 234 -11.68 -6.44 -12.53
C GLY A 234 -11.94 -6.62 -14.02
N GLU A 235 -12.53 -7.75 -14.37
CA GLU A 235 -12.97 -8.06 -15.73
C GLU A 235 -14.44 -7.71 -15.87
N VAL A 236 -14.77 -6.92 -16.89
CA VAL A 236 -16.14 -6.47 -17.18
C VAL A 236 -16.60 -7.12 -18.48
N TYR A 237 -17.85 -7.56 -18.49
CA TYR A 237 -18.49 -8.26 -19.59
C TYR A 237 -19.77 -7.53 -19.94
N GLY A 238 -20.00 -7.33 -21.23
CA GLY A 238 -21.14 -6.60 -21.72
C GLY A 238 -20.82 -5.99 -23.07
N CYS A 239 -21.47 -4.88 -23.34
CA CYS A 239 -21.27 -4.13 -24.55
C CYS A 239 -20.18 -3.09 -24.36
N SER A 240 -18.93 -3.47 -24.65
CA SER A 240 -17.85 -2.48 -24.67
C SER A 240 -18.14 -1.43 -25.74
N LEU A 241 -18.20 -0.16 -25.34
CA LEU A 241 -18.31 0.98 -26.26
C LEU A 241 -17.19 1.00 -27.33
N ASP A 242 -16.04 0.41 -27.02
CA ASP A 242 -14.91 0.35 -27.94
C ASP A 242 -15.02 -0.83 -28.93
N GLN A 243 -15.75 -1.91 -28.59
CA GLN A 243 -15.99 -3.04 -29.52
C GLN A 243 -16.96 -2.69 -30.65
N ALA A 244 -17.86 -1.72 -30.47
CA ALA A 244 -18.73 -1.23 -31.53
C ALA A 244 -17.97 -0.52 -32.66
N LEU A 245 -16.66 -0.25 -32.49
CA LEU A 245 -15.83 0.45 -33.47
C LEU A 245 -14.80 -0.46 -34.17
N ASP A 246 -14.71 -1.73 -33.76
CA ASP A 246 -13.84 -2.76 -34.37
C ASP A 246 -14.62 -3.67 -35.34
N GLU A 247 -15.81 -3.26 -35.80
CA GLU A 247 -16.37 -3.90 -36.98
C GLU A 247 -15.37 -3.77 -38.14
N PRO A 248 -15.05 -4.87 -38.84
CA PRO A 248 -14.05 -4.87 -39.89
C PRO A 248 -14.55 -3.95 -41.01
N ASN A 249 -14.00 -2.74 -41.05
CA ASN A 249 -14.07 -1.88 -42.22
C ASN A 249 -13.50 -2.68 -43.38
N HIS A 250 -14.41 -3.19 -44.21
CA HIS A 250 -14.13 -3.64 -45.55
C HIS A 250 -13.30 -2.55 -46.24
N GLU A 251 -12.18 -2.97 -46.83
CA GLU A 251 -11.08 -2.15 -47.34
C GLU A 251 -11.56 -0.89 -48.08
N GLY A 252 -11.26 0.27 -47.51
CA GLY A 252 -11.52 1.57 -48.14
C GLY A 252 -10.50 2.58 -47.64
N GLY A 253 -9.30 2.55 -48.23
CA GLY A 253 -8.19 3.41 -47.85
C GLY A 253 -8.49 4.91 -48.03
N GLY A 254 -8.25 5.70 -46.99
CA GLY A 254 -8.09 7.15 -47.09
C GLY A 254 -8.67 7.95 -45.92
N SER A 255 -7.80 8.71 -45.23
CA SER A 255 -8.12 9.80 -44.27
C SER A 255 -8.42 9.41 -42.80
N GLU A 256 -7.39 8.99 -42.06
CA GLU A 256 -7.45 8.65 -40.62
C GLU A 256 -7.61 9.86 -39.66
N SER A 257 -7.15 11.07 -40.01
CA SER A 257 -7.03 12.16 -39.02
C SER A 257 -8.33 12.92 -38.71
N ARG A 258 -9.37 12.85 -39.54
CA ARG A 258 -10.68 13.49 -39.25
C ARG A 258 -11.61 12.60 -38.42
N SER A 259 -11.42 11.28 -38.48
CA SER A 259 -12.26 10.29 -37.80
C SER A 259 -12.12 10.36 -36.27
N LEU A 260 -10.91 10.55 -35.75
CA LEU A 260 -10.65 10.59 -34.30
C LEU A 260 -11.34 11.76 -33.56
N LYS A 261 -11.48 12.94 -34.20
CA LYS A 261 -12.16 14.09 -33.58
C LYS A 261 -13.68 13.90 -33.50
N LEU A 262 -14.30 13.41 -34.57
CA LEU A 262 -15.73 13.08 -34.57
C LEU A 262 -16.05 11.94 -33.59
N ARG A 263 -15.15 10.94 -33.46
CA ARG A 263 -15.30 9.84 -32.50
C ARG A 263 -15.33 10.32 -31.04
N ARG A 264 -14.44 11.25 -30.65
CA ARG A 264 -14.46 11.84 -29.29
C ARG A 264 -15.75 12.63 -29.04
N GLN A 265 -16.23 13.37 -30.03
CA GLN A 265 -17.43 14.19 -29.89
C GLN A 265 -18.71 13.34 -29.79
N TYR A 266 -18.81 12.24 -30.55
CA TYR A 266 -19.94 11.31 -30.46
C TYR A 266 -19.98 10.56 -29.13
N ARG A 267 -18.81 10.10 -28.62
CA ARG A 267 -18.70 9.45 -27.30
C ARG A 267 -19.15 10.37 -26.17
N GLN A 268 -18.74 11.64 -26.21
CA GLN A 268 -19.17 12.64 -25.21
C GLN A 268 -20.68 12.92 -25.30
N SER A 269 -21.25 13.00 -26.51
CA SER A 269 -22.69 13.25 -26.67
C SER A 269 -23.57 12.04 -26.32
N ALA A 270 -23.10 10.81 -26.55
CA ALA A 270 -23.85 9.60 -26.22
C ALA A 270 -23.91 9.37 -24.70
N MET A 271 -22.78 9.55 -24.00
CA MET A 271 -22.74 9.48 -22.53
C MET A 271 -23.61 10.56 -21.87
N ALA A 272 -23.64 11.78 -22.41
CA ALA A 272 -24.46 12.87 -21.88
C ALA A 272 -25.98 12.62 -22.02
N LYS A 273 -26.39 11.75 -22.95
CA LYS A 273 -27.81 11.45 -23.24
C LYS A 273 -28.29 10.11 -22.66
N GLY A 274 -27.40 9.32 -22.03
CA GLY A 274 -27.74 7.98 -21.55
C GLY A 274 -28.20 7.02 -22.66
N LEU A 275 -27.88 7.31 -23.93
CA LEU A 275 -28.26 6.47 -25.06
C LEU A 275 -27.25 5.33 -25.20
N MET A 276 -27.68 4.12 -24.87
CA MET A 276 -26.94 2.89 -25.13
C MET A 276 -26.85 2.63 -26.65
N PRO A 277 -25.73 2.11 -27.18
CA PRO A 277 -25.62 1.76 -28.59
C PRO A 277 -26.70 0.73 -29.00
N ALA A 278 -27.29 0.91 -30.18
CA ALA A 278 -28.44 0.12 -30.65
C ALA A 278 -28.16 -1.40 -30.69
N SER A 279 -26.92 -1.80 -31.01
CA SER A 279 -26.49 -3.21 -30.99
C SER A 279 -26.65 -3.87 -29.61
N CYS A 280 -26.67 -3.07 -28.54
CA CYS A 280 -26.83 -3.55 -27.17
C CYS A 280 -28.28 -3.56 -26.71
N GLN A 281 -29.15 -2.78 -27.35
CA GLN A 281 -30.58 -2.87 -27.17
C GLN A 281 -31.14 -4.11 -27.88
N GLU A 282 -30.64 -4.45 -29.06
CA GLU A 282 -31.12 -5.61 -29.84
C GLU A 282 -30.82 -6.96 -29.15
N LEU A 283 -29.63 -7.10 -28.56
CA LEU A 283 -29.28 -8.28 -27.76
C LEU A 283 -30.08 -8.35 -26.44
N ALA A 284 -30.43 -7.21 -25.84
CA ALA A 284 -31.24 -7.18 -24.62
C ALA A 284 -32.72 -7.51 -24.89
N LEU A 285 -33.22 -7.27 -26.10
CA LEU A 285 -34.61 -7.55 -26.50
C LEU A 285 -34.86 -9.02 -26.88
N GLN A 286 -33.81 -9.85 -26.97
CA GLN A 286 -33.96 -11.29 -27.21
C GLN A 286 -34.15 -12.10 -25.91
N VAL A 287 -34.09 -11.46 -24.74
CA VAL A 287 -34.49 -12.07 -23.48
C VAL A 287 -36.02 -11.91 -23.35
N PRO A 288 -36.81 -13.00 -23.42
CA PRO A 288 -38.26 -12.89 -23.31
C PRO A 288 -38.64 -12.32 -21.93
N PRO A 289 -39.59 -11.37 -21.85
CA PRO A 289 -40.07 -10.87 -20.56
C PRO A 289 -40.66 -12.03 -19.76
N ASP A 290 -40.29 -12.10 -18.49
CA ASP A 290 -40.69 -13.14 -17.54
C ASP A 290 -42.16 -13.54 -17.71
N SER A 291 -42.38 -14.80 -18.10
CA SER A 291 -43.68 -15.43 -17.95
C SER A 291 -43.92 -15.62 -16.45
N GLU A 292 -44.69 -14.72 -15.84
CA GLU A 292 -45.35 -14.97 -14.56
C GLU A 292 -46.15 -16.27 -14.70
N ALA A 293 -45.65 -17.35 -14.11
CA ALA A 293 -46.38 -18.59 -13.92
C ALA A 293 -47.02 -18.58 -12.51
N PRO A 294 -48.26 -19.08 -12.37
CA PRO A 294 -49.04 -19.06 -11.12
C PRO A 294 -48.51 -19.98 -10.03
#